data_AF-A0A6L3SQ33-F1
#
_entry.id   AF-A0A6L3SQ33-F1
#
_cell.length_a   1.000
_cell.length_b   1.000
_cell.length_c   1.000
_cell.angle_alpha   90.00
_cell.angle_beta   90.00
_cell.angle_gamma   90.00
#
_symmetry.space_group_name_H-M   'P 1'
#
loop_
_entity.id
_entity.type
_entity.pdbx_description
1 polymer ?
#
loop_
_entity_poly.entity_id
_entity_poly.type
_entity_poly.pdbx_seq_one_letter_code
_entity_poly.pdbx_strand_id
1 'polypeptide(L)' 'METPPEITFEQIRERAYDLWERNHRPDGLEIEFWLVAERELKAERDKKQAQASADEDDKVSCASSRDDALRS' A
#
# COMPACT_ATOMS: atom_id res chain seq x y z
N MET A 1 -13.16 20.60 -4.39
CA MET A 1 -13.30 19.31 -5.10
C MET A 1 -11.95 18.60 -5.04
N GLU A 2 -11.94 17.28 -5.19
CA GLU A 2 -10.80 16.34 -5.03
C GLU A 2 -10.54 15.86 -3.60
N THR A 3 -11.35 14.88 -3.18
CA THR A 3 -10.81 13.74 -2.44
C THR A 3 -9.98 12.94 -3.44
N PRO A 4 -8.64 13.00 -3.40
CA PRO A 4 -7.81 12.30 -4.38
C PRO A 4 -8.14 10.81 -4.31
N PRO A 5 -8.40 10.15 -5.44
CA PRO A 5 -8.48 8.70 -5.45
C PRO A 5 -7.16 8.15 -4.91
N GLU A 6 -7.25 7.18 -4.00
CA GLU A 6 -6.11 6.67 -3.24
C GLU A 6 -4.89 6.32 -4.12
N ILE A 7 -5.08 5.80 -5.33
CA ILE A 7 -4.01 5.59 -6.31
C ILE A 7 -4.33 6.43 -7.54
N THR A 8 -3.43 7.33 -7.92
CA THR A 8 -3.63 8.21 -9.09
C THR A 8 -3.12 7.54 -10.36
N PHE A 9 -3.73 7.87 -11.50
CA PHE A 9 -3.28 7.42 -12.81
C PHE A 9 -1.83 7.82 -13.10
N GLU A 10 -1.41 8.98 -12.59
CA GLU A 10 -0.04 9.47 -12.69
C GLU A 10 0.97 8.55 -12.00
N GLN A 11 0.64 8.03 -10.81
CA GLN A 11 1.49 7.07 -10.10
C GLN A 11 1.61 5.74 -10.87
N ILE A 12 0.48 5.24 -11.39
CA ILE A 12 0.47 4.01 -12.20
C ILE A 12 1.33 4.21 -13.45
N ARG A 13 1.18 5.36 -14.12
CA ARG A 13 1.95 5.73 -15.30
C ARG A 13 3.45 5.79 -15.00
N GLU A 14 3.88 6.50 -13.96
CA GLU A 14 5.30 6.58 -13.58
C GLU A 14 5.89 5.20 -13.29
N ARG A 15 5.17 4.35 -12.54
CA ARG A 15 5.59 2.97 -12.27
C ARG A 15 5.66 2.11 -13.53
N ALA A 16 4.68 2.22 -14.42
CA ALA A 16 4.65 1.50 -15.67
C ALA A 16 5.81 1.93 -16.60
N TYR A 17 6.11 3.22 -16.68
CA TYR A 17 7.24 3.72 -17.46
C TYR A 17 8.59 3.25 -16.94
N ASP A 18 8.80 3.24 -15.61
CA ASP A 18 10.05 2.75 -15.01
C ASP A 18 10.27 1.26 -15.32
N LEU A 19 9.21 0.45 -15.20
CA LEU A 19 9.22 -0.98 -15.56
C LEU A 19 9.49 -1.19 -17.06
N TRP A 20 8.82 -0.41 -17.92
CA TRP A 20 8.96 -0.51 -19.37
C TRP A 20 10.35 -0.06 -19.85
N GLU A 21 10.92 0.98 -19.25
CA GLU A 21 12.27 1.46 -19.56
C GLU A 21 13.35 0.46 -19.14
N ARG A 22 13.24 -0.12 -17.93
CA ARG A 22 14.15 -1.17 -17.45
C ARG A 22 14.17 -2.41 -18.33
N ASN A 23 13.04 -2.75 -18.96
CA ASN A 23 12.92 -3.90 -19.83
C ASN A 23 13.27 -3.62 -21.30
N HIS A 24 13.92 -2.49 -21.59
CA HIS A 24 14.31 -2.07 -22.95
C HIS A 24 13.15 -1.79 -23.91
N ARG A 25 11.98 -1.42 -23.36
CA ARG A 25 10.81 -1.00 -24.13
C ARG A 25 10.39 -2.00 -25.22
N PRO A 26 10.00 -3.22 -24.84
CA PRO A 26 9.47 -4.16 -25.80
C PRO A 26 8.13 -3.65 -26.34
N ASP A 27 8.01 -3.59 -27.66
CA ASP A 27 6.79 -3.21 -28.36
C ASP A 27 5.67 -4.25 -28.13
N GLY A 28 4.46 -3.76 -27.85
CA GLY A 28 3.27 -4.60 -27.65
C GLY A 28 3.08 -5.14 -26.23
N LEU A 29 4.00 -4.82 -25.31
CA LEU A 29 3.90 -5.20 -23.89
C LEU A 29 3.56 -4.02 -22.99
N GLU A 30 3.30 -2.83 -23.54
CA GLU A 30 3.00 -1.65 -22.72
C GLU A 30 1.85 -1.93 -21.76
N ILE A 31 0.74 -2.49 -22.25
CA ILE A 31 -0.47 -2.78 -21.44
C ILE A 31 -0.14 -3.71 -20.26
N GLU A 32 0.71 -4.72 -20.46
CA GLU A 32 1.13 -5.63 -19.38
C GLU A 32 1.88 -4.86 -18.28
N PHE A 33 2.75 -3.91 -18.64
CA PHE A 33 3.44 -3.07 -17.66
C PHE A 33 2.50 -2.13 -16.91
N TRP A 34 1.46 -1.61 -17.57
CA TRP A 34 0.42 -0.83 -16.91
C TRP A 34 -0.35 -1.66 -15.87
N LEU A 35 -0.71 -2.91 -16.20
CA LEU A 35 -1.39 -3.84 -15.29
C LEU A 35 -0.50 -4.25 -14.12
N VAL A 36 0.80 -4.51 -14.37
CA VAL A 36 1.77 -4.83 -13.32
C VAL A 36 1.96 -3.64 -12.37
N ALA A 37 2.11 -2.43 -12.91
CA ALA A 37 2.25 -1.21 -12.11
C ALA A 37 1.04 -0.95 -11.21
N GLU A 38 -0.18 -1.10 -11.74
CA GLU A 38 -1.40 -0.98 -10.96
C GLU A 38 -1.44 -2.01 -9.83
N ARG A 39 -1.09 -3.26 -10.12
CA ARG A 39 -1.06 -4.35 -9.15
C ARG A 39 -0.03 -4.10 -8.03
N GLU A 40 1.15 -3.60 -8.37
CA GLU A 40 2.17 -3.26 -7.38
C GLU A 40 1.68 -2.14 -6.46
N LEU A 41 1.16 -1.04 -7.02
CA LEU A 41 0.66 0.08 -6.23
C LEU A 41 -0.48 -0.32 -5.31
N LYS A 42 -1.38 -1.19 -5.79
CA LYS A 42 -2.46 -1.74 -4.97
C LYS A 42 -1.92 -2.62 -3.84
N ALA A 43 -0.99 -3.51 -4.13
CA ALA A 43 -0.36 -4.36 -3.13
C ALA A 43 0.45 -3.57 -2.07
N GLU A 44 1.14 -2.50 -2.46
CA GLU A 44 1.83 -1.60 -1.51
C GLU A 44 0.83 -0.92 -0.56
N ARG A 45 -0.36 -0.56 -1.04
CA ARG A 45 -1.42 0.02 -0.21
C ARG A 45 -2.07 -0.99 0.72
N ASP A 46 -2.43 -2.16 0.24
CA ASP A 46 -2.96 -3.24 1.08
C ASP A 46 -1.98 -3.57 2.22
N LYS A 47 -0.68 -3.65 1.91
CA LYS A 47 0.37 -3.83 2.93
C LYS A 47 0.44 -2.68 3.92
N LYS A 48 0.38 -1.43 3.45
CA LYS A 48 0.44 -0.24 4.31
C LYS A 48 -0.79 -0.13 5.21
N GLN A 49 -1.98 -0.47 4.72
CA GLN A 49 -3.20 -0.53 5.52
C GLN A 49 -3.11 -1.65 6.56
N ALA A 50 -2.65 -2.85 6.18
CA ALA A 50 -2.45 -3.96 7.10
C ALA A 50 -1.43 -3.64 8.22
N GLN A 51 -0.32 -2.97 7.87
CA GLN A 51 0.67 -2.51 8.86
C GLN A 51 0.12 -1.41 9.77
N ALA A 52 -0.64 -0.46 9.24
CA ALA A 52 -1.28 0.58 10.06
C ALA A 52 -2.28 -0.01 11.07
N SER A 53 -3.04 -1.03 10.68
CA SER A 53 -3.94 -1.74 11.60
C SER A 53 -3.22 -2.62 12.63
N ALA A 54 -2.01 -3.11 12.33
CA ALA A 54 -1.25 -3.96 13.25
C ALA A 54 -0.49 -3.15 14.33
N ASP A 55 -0.10 -1.91 14.05
CA ASP A 55 0.61 -1.03 15.00
C ASP A 55 -0.33 -0.45 16.09
N GLU A 56 -1.64 -0.34 15.80
CA GLU A 56 -2.64 0.14 16.77
C GLU A 56 -3.01 -0.92 17.83
N ASP A 57 -2.86 -2.21 17.53
CA ASP A 57 -3.25 -3.31 18.43
C ASP A 57 -2.22 -3.56 19.57
N ASP A 58 -0.94 -3.22 19.34
CA ASP A 58 0.13 -3.41 20.35
C ASP A 58 0.00 -2.43 21.54
N LYS A 59 -0.50 -1.21 21.31
CA LYS A 59 -0.62 -0.21 22.39
C LYS A 59 -1.77 -0.46 23.36
N VAL A 60 -2.81 -1.17 22.92
CA VAL A 60 -3.95 -1.50 23.80
C VAL A 60 -3.55 -2.53 24.85
N SER A 61 -2.63 -3.44 24.51
CA SER A 61 -2.20 -4.51 25.44
C SER A 61 -1.39 -4.02 26.64
N CYS A 62 -0.66 -2.91 26.55
CA CYS A 62 0.10 -2.36 27.68
C CYS A 62 -0.74 -1.49 28.64
N ALA A 63 -1.88 -0.96 28.19
CA ALA A 63 -2.75 -0.14 29.03
C ALA A 63 -3.65 -0.99 29.94
N SER A 64 -4.11 -2.16 29.47
CA SER A 64 -5.07 -2.98 30.23
C SER A 64 -4.48 -3.77 31.40
N SER A 65 -3.15 -3.90 31.50
CA SER A 65 -2.53 -4.64 32.62
C SER A 65 -2.51 -3.84 33.93
N ARG A 66 -2.86 -2.55 33.92
CA ARG A 66 -2.80 -1.68 35.11
C ARG A 66 -4.10 -1.66 35.92
N ASP A 67 -5.21 -2.15 35.35
CA ASP A 67 -6.53 -2.11 35.96
C ASP A 67 -6.95 -3.40 36.70
N ASP A 68 -6.24 -4.53 36.50
CA ASP A 68 -6.61 -5.82 37.11
C ASP A 68 -6.09 -6.00 38.56
N ALA A 69 -5.22 -5.10 39.03
CA ALA A 69 -4.57 -5.22 40.35
C ALA A 69 -5.37 -4.65 41.54
N LEU A 70 -6.56 -4.09 41.33
CA LEU A 70 -7.40 -3.51 42.40
C LEU A 70 -8.62 -4.35 42.79
N ARG A 71 -8.81 -5.54 42.20
CA ARG A 71 -10.03 -6.35 42.39
C ARG A 71 -9.85 -7.60 43.27
N SER A 72 -8.98 -7.56 44.28
CA SER A 72 -8.95 -8.63 45.30
C SER A 72 -8.56 -8.17 46.69
#